data_AF-A0A7V9DBG9-F1
#
_entry.id   AF-A0A7V9DBG9-F1
#
_cell.length_a   1.000
_cell.length_b   1.000
_cell.length_c   1.000
_cell.angle_alpha   90.00
_cell.angle_beta   90.00
_cell.angle_gamma   90.00
#
_symmetry.space_group_name_H-M   'P 1'
#
loop_
_entity.id
_entity.type
_entity.pdbx_description
1 polymer ?
#
loop_
_entity_poly.entity_id
_entity_poly.type
_entity_poly.pdbx_seq_one_letter_code
_entity_poly.pdbx_strand_id
1 'polypeptide(L)' 'MAAELAKETIFGAAFREFLARGDEGDDLRRLRTEALEVFAENGFPTLRDEDWKYTNVSTVAARQWSVTGGQRTLAEDDA' A
#
# COMPACT_ATOMS: atom_id res chain seq x y z
N MET A 1 19.14 -6.24 -16.65
CA MET A 1 19.96 -6.15 -15.43
C MET A 1 20.16 -4.75 -14.84
N ALA A 2 19.45 -3.69 -15.29
CA ALA A 2 19.43 -2.40 -14.58
C ALA A 2 18.05 -2.06 -13.98
N ALA A 3 16.97 -2.66 -14.49
CA ALA A 3 15.60 -2.44 -14.01
C ALA A 3 15.26 -3.18 -12.70
N GLU A 4 16.00 -4.23 -12.35
CA GLU A 4 15.76 -5.05 -11.14
C GLU A 4 16.17 -4.36 -9.83
N LEU A 5 17.14 -3.43 -9.86
CA LEU A 5 17.58 -2.73 -8.64
C LEU A 5 16.74 -1.50 -8.29
N ALA A 6 15.97 -0.93 -9.21
CA ALA A 6 15.25 0.33 -8.99
C ALA A 6 13.95 0.18 -8.17
N LYS A 7 13.48 -1.06 -7.96
CA LYS A 7 12.28 -1.38 -7.17
C LYS A 7 12.62 -1.77 -5.73
N GLU A 8 13.78 -1.35 -5.22
CA GLU A 8 13.92 -1.10 -3.79
C GLU A 8 13.17 0.20 -3.46
N THR A 9 11.88 0.18 -3.76
CA THR A 9 11.02 1.36 -3.80
C THR A 9 10.83 1.85 -2.38
N ILE A 10 10.79 3.17 -2.18
CA ILE A 10 10.52 3.84 -0.89
C ILE A 10 9.28 3.23 -0.18
N PHE A 11 8.35 2.65 -0.94
CA PHE A 11 7.20 1.89 -0.44
C PHE A 11 7.59 0.66 0.40
N GLY A 12 8.61 -0.11 0.03
CA GLY A 12 8.92 -1.38 0.68
C GLY A 12 9.36 -1.24 2.13
N ALA A 13 10.28 -0.31 2.41
CA ALA A 13 10.81 -0.12 3.77
C ALA A 13 9.73 0.44 4.72
N ALA A 14 9.08 1.55 4.35
CA ALA A 14 8.04 2.17 5.17
C ALA A 14 6.86 1.22 5.41
N PHE A 15 6.49 0.41 4.42
CA PHE A 15 5.40 -0.55 4.55
C PHE A 15 5.76 -1.74 5.43
N ARG A 16 6.98 -2.29 5.32
CA ARG A 16 7.44 -3.33 6.25
C ARG A 16 7.43 -2.85 7.69
N GLU A 17 7.83 -1.61 7.94
CA GLU A 17 7.72 -1.02 9.28
C GLU A 17 6.27 -0.83 9.73
N PHE A 18 5.35 -0.49 8.81
CA PHE A 18 3.92 -0.42 9.10
C PHE A 18 3.36 -1.79 9.50
N LEU A 19 3.64 -2.84 8.71
CA LEU A 19 3.22 -4.21 9.02
C LEU A 19 3.79 -4.69 10.35
N ALA A 20 5.07 -4.42 10.62
CA ALA A 20 5.72 -4.83 11.87
C ALA A 20 5.11 -4.13 13.10
N ARG A 21 4.61 -2.90 12.95
CA ARG A 21 3.90 -2.17 14.01
C ARG A 21 2.44 -2.60 14.15
N GLY A 22 1.84 -3.17 13.11
CA GLY A 22 0.44 -3.60 13.06
C GLY A 22 0.13 -4.83 13.91
N ASP A 23 -0.90 -4.74 14.74
CA ASP A 23 -1.52 -5.86 15.44
C ASP A 23 -2.77 -6.28 14.68
N GLU A 24 -2.54 -6.83 13.50
CA GLU A 24 -3.57 -7.34 12.61
C GLU A 24 -3.43 -8.85 12.46
N GLY A 25 -4.55 -9.53 12.27
CA GLY A 25 -4.57 -10.97 12.05
C GLY A 25 -3.80 -11.38 10.79
N ASP A 26 -3.33 -12.63 10.78
CA ASP A 26 -2.44 -13.17 9.76
C ASP A 26 -3.00 -13.08 8.33
N ASP A 27 -4.31 -13.27 8.17
CA ASP A 27 -4.97 -13.17 6.86
C ASP A 27 -4.91 -11.74 6.28
N LEU A 28 -5.13 -10.72 7.12
CA LEU A 28 -5.08 -9.33 6.66
C LEU A 28 -3.64 -8.92 6.33
N ARG A 29 -2.67 -9.36 7.14
CA ARG A 29 -1.25 -9.15 6.89
C ARG A 29 -0.83 -9.76 5.55
N ARG A 30 -1.28 -10.98 5.26
CA ARG A 30 -1.00 -11.66 3.99
C ARG A 30 -1.57 -10.89 2.81
N LEU A 31 -2.85 -10.53 2.86
CA LEU A 31 -3.51 -9.76 1.79
C LEU A 31 -2.80 -8.41 1.52
N ARG A 32 -2.40 -7.71 2.58
CA ARG A 32 -1.64 -6.46 2.47
C ARG A 32 -0.27 -6.66 1.80
N THR A 33 0.40 -7.75 2.12
CA THR A 33 1.72 -8.08 1.55
C THR A 33 1.60 -8.39 0.06
N GLU A 34 0.68 -9.28 -0.31
CA GLU A 34 0.39 -9.63 -1.72
C GLU A 34 0.02 -8.38 -2.53
N ALA A 35 -0.83 -7.50 -1.99
CA ALA A 35 -1.19 -6.26 -2.66
C ALA A 35 0.00 -5.32 -2.87
N LEU A 36 0.90 -5.20 -1.88
CA LEU A 36 2.09 -4.35 -2.00
C LEU A 36 3.01 -4.84 -3.11
N GLU A 37 3.23 -6.15 -3.23
CA GLU A 37 4.08 -6.73 -4.28
C GLU A 37 3.58 -6.31 -5.67
N VAL A 38 2.27 -6.38 -5.90
CA VAL A 38 1.66 -5.91 -7.15
C VAL A 38 1.95 -4.44 -7.41
N PHE A 39 1.82 -3.55 -6.41
CA PHE A 39 2.11 -2.12 -6.56
C PHE A 39 3.62 -1.83 -6.70
N ALA A 40 4.49 -2.59 -6.05
CA ALA A 40 5.93 -2.46 -6.18
C ALA A 40 6.39 -2.85 -7.60
N GLU A 41 5.74 -3.85 -8.18
CA GLU A 41 6.02 -4.32 -9.53
C GLU A 41 5.41 -3.44 -10.62
N ASN A 42 4.15 -3.02 -10.47
CA ASN A 42 3.40 -2.37 -11.54
C ASN A 42 3.29 -0.84 -11.36
N GLY A 43 3.56 -0.32 -10.17
CA GLY A 43 3.29 1.07 -9.82
C GLY A 43 1.79 1.36 -9.66
N PHE A 44 1.43 2.64 -9.65
CA PHE A 44 0.02 3.05 -9.66
C PHE A 44 -0.54 3.03 -11.09
N PRO A 45 -1.84 2.75 -11.26
CA PRO A 45 -2.50 2.84 -12.55
C PRO A 45 -2.39 4.24 -13.18
N THR A 46 -2.45 4.26 -14.51
CA THR A 46 -2.32 5.46 -15.33
C THR A 46 -3.47 5.57 -16.31
N LEU A 47 -3.66 6.75 -16.92
CA LEU A 47 -4.68 6.93 -17.97
C LEU A 47 -4.42 6.11 -19.24
N ARG A 48 -3.26 5.43 -19.34
CA ARG A 48 -2.93 4.51 -20.44
C ARG A 48 -3.57 3.14 -20.25
N ASP A 49 -3.88 2.77 -19.00
CA ASP A 49 -4.56 1.53 -18.67
C ASP A 49 -6.04 1.70 -19.03
N GLU A 50 -6.59 0.79 -19.82
CA GLU A 50 -7.94 0.90 -20.40
C GLU A 50 -9.01 1.11 -19.31
N ASP A 51 -8.92 0.31 -18.24
CA ASP A 51 -9.82 0.38 -17.08
C ASP A 51 -9.73 1.71 -16.31
N TRP A 52 -8.65 2.47 -16.49
CA TRP A 52 -8.37 3.71 -15.76
C TRP A 52 -8.46 4.96 -16.62
N LYS A 53 -8.86 4.83 -17.90
CA LYS A 53 -8.92 5.93 -18.88
C LYS A 53 -9.69 7.16 -18.40
N TYR A 54 -10.69 6.97 -17.54
CA TYR A 54 -11.54 8.05 -17.02
C TYR A 54 -11.30 8.37 -15.54
N THR A 55 -10.32 7.71 -14.90
CA THR A 55 -10.04 7.85 -13.47
C THR A 55 -8.56 8.16 -13.25
N ASN A 56 -8.23 9.46 -13.22
CA ASN A 56 -6.85 9.88 -12.99
C ASN A 56 -6.46 9.78 -11.51
N VAL A 57 -5.65 8.77 -11.17
CA VAL A 57 -5.10 8.58 -9.80
C VAL A 57 -3.70 9.15 -9.58
N SER A 58 -3.05 9.69 -10.63
CA SER A 58 -1.70 10.26 -10.49
C SER A 58 -1.66 11.47 -9.53
N THR A 59 -2.75 12.24 -9.47
CA THR A 59 -2.87 13.42 -8.63
C THR A 59 -2.93 13.09 -7.14
N VAL A 60 -3.55 11.97 -6.77
CA VAL A 60 -3.63 11.49 -5.38
C VAL A 60 -2.31 10.82 -4.97
N ALA A 61 -1.69 10.07 -5.88
CA ALA A 61 -0.41 9.40 -5.64
C ALA A 61 0.78 10.37 -5.49
N ALA A 62 0.74 11.52 -6.17
CA ALA A 62 1.80 12.53 -6.09
C ALA A 62 1.81 13.35 -4.78
N ARG A 63 0.79 13.19 -3.92
CA ARG A 63 0.69 13.91 -2.65
C ARG A 63 1.47 13.20 -1.56
N GLN A 64 1.96 13.98 -0.60
CA GLN A 64 2.50 13.45 0.65
C GLN A 64 1.35 13.14 1.62
N TRP A 65 1.43 11.96 2.24
CA TRP A 65 0.44 11.48 3.19
C TRP A 65 1.09 11.25 4.54
N SER A 66 0.38 11.63 5.60
CA SER A 66 0.74 11.34 6.98
C SER A 66 -0.45 10.74 7.71
N VAL A 67 -0.20 9.73 8.54
CA VAL A 67 -1.23 9.16 9.40
C VAL A 67 -1.38 10.05 10.65
N THR A 68 -2.49 10.78 10.75
CA THR A 68 -2.75 11.73 11.86
C THR A 68 -3.34 11.04 13.10
N GLY A 69 -3.91 9.85 12.97
CA GLY A 69 -4.56 9.12 14.07
C GLY A 69 -3.87 7.78 14.33
N GLY A 70 -3.33 7.61 15.54
CA GLY A 70 -2.86 6.32 16.05
C GLY A 70 -3.74 5.88 17.22
N GLN A 71 -4.93 5.35 16.97
CA GLN A 71 -5.66 4.58 17.98
C GLN A 71 -6.35 3.37 17.35
N ARG A 72 -5.85 2.19 17.73
CA ARG A 72 -6.66 0.98 17.83
C ARG A 72 -7.56 1.15 19.04
N THR A 73 -8.85 0.87 18.85
CA THR A 73 -9.60 -0.19 19.53
C THR A 73 -11.02 -0.09 18.97
N LEU A 74 -11.39 -0.94 18.01
CA LEU A 74 -12.77 -1.38 17.95
C LEU A 74 -12.80 -2.56 18.93
N ALA A 75 -13.30 -2.31 20.13
CA ALA A 75 -13.67 -3.41 20.99
C ALA A 75 -14.76 -4.17 20.23
N GLU A 76 -14.48 -5.41 19.86
CA GLU A 76 -15.54 -6.37 19.56
C GLU A 76 -16.28 -6.56 20.89
N ASP A 77 -17.37 -5.81 21.08
CA ASP A 77 -18.35 -6.18 22.08
C ASP A 77 -18.92 -7.54 21.65
N ASP A 78 -18.56 -8.58 22.40
CA ASP A 78 -19.28 -9.85 22.44
C ASP A 78 -20.78 -9.57 22.67
N ALA A 79 -21.62 -9.91 21.68
CA ALA A 79 -23.07 -10.04 21.84
C ALA A 79 -23.61 -11.15 20.94
#